data_AF-A0A7Y3A5S8-F1
#
_entry.id   AF-A0A7Y3A5S8-F1
#
_cell.length_a   1.000
_cell.length_b   1.000
_cell.length_c   1.000
_cell.angle_alpha   90.00
_cell.angle_beta   90.00
_cell.angle_gamma   90.00
#
_symmetry.space_group_name_H-M   'P 1'
#
loop_
_entity.id
_entity.type
_entity.pdbx_description
1 polymer ?
#
loop_
_entity_poly.entity_id
_entity_poly.type
_entity_poly.pdbx_seq_one_letter_code
_entity_poly.pdbx_strand_id
1 'polypeptide(L)'
;MSSKKKIKEQESVLNSVSGTKVILPMVIGLGVIGLLIYNQLDPEEFLKIKWNARVWFWLGCAIFIYVLRHIFYSYRLKILSDHEFSFKHAVELVFIWEFASSISPTSIGGSAVAVFFLSQEKISAAKAVSIVLYTVIVDTLFFLVSLVILFIIFGPPLIRPDMTSMLEGYGITFILVWFFMLLYGVLLTWGLFRPRIIKRILMTIARIPFIRKFRLKLYQIGEDVVITSKEIRNRPLSF
;
A
#
# COMPACT_ATOMS: atom_id res chain seq x y z
N MET A 1 20.80 30.87 -16.19
CA MET A 1 21.56 29.79 -15.50
C MET A 1 20.71 28.78 -14.72
N SER A 2 19.42 29.04 -14.43
CA SER A 2 18.54 28.14 -13.64
C SER A 2 17.99 26.91 -14.42
N SER A 3 17.65 27.06 -15.71
CA SER A 3 17.04 25.99 -16.51
C SER A 3 17.99 24.81 -16.81
N LYS A 4 19.25 25.07 -17.17
CA LYS A 4 20.26 24.02 -17.43
C LYS A 4 20.61 23.17 -16.20
N LYS A 5 20.42 23.71 -14.98
CA LYS A 5 20.69 22.98 -13.73
C LYS A 5 19.57 21.99 -13.41
N LYS A 6 18.30 22.37 -13.65
CA LYS A 6 17.14 21.48 -13.53
C LYS A 6 17.16 20.31 -14.51
N ILE A 7 17.59 20.55 -15.75
CA ILE A 7 17.69 19.50 -16.78
C ILE A 7 18.78 18.48 -16.39
N LYS A 8 19.93 18.94 -15.88
CA LYS A 8 21.01 18.06 -15.38
C LYS A 8 20.61 17.24 -14.16
N GLU A 9 19.81 17.79 -13.25
CA GLU A 9 19.27 17.05 -12.10
C GLU A 9 18.31 15.95 -12.55
N GLN A 10 17.40 16.24 -13.49
CA GLN A 10 16.47 15.25 -14.06
C GLN A 10 17.19 14.11 -14.81
N GLU A 11 18.24 14.41 -15.58
CA GLU A 11 19.07 13.39 -16.24
C GLU A 11 19.82 12.49 -15.23
N SER A 12 20.27 13.05 -14.08
CA SER A 12 20.95 12.28 -13.04
C SER A 12 20.03 11.29 -12.32
N VAL A 13 18.74 11.64 -12.18
CA VAL A 13 17.71 10.78 -11.58
C VAL A 13 17.35 9.63 -12.52
N LEU A 14 17.21 9.89 -13.83
CA LEU A 14 17.02 8.84 -14.83
C LEU A 14 18.22 7.88 -14.90
N ASN A 15 19.45 8.39 -14.75
CA ASN A 15 20.66 7.57 -14.68
C ASN A 15 20.83 6.81 -13.35
N SER A 16 20.16 7.23 -12.27
CA SER A 16 20.17 6.52 -10.98
C SER A 16 19.31 5.25 -10.98
N VAL A 17 18.34 5.18 -11.90
CA VAL A 17 17.56 3.98 -12.21
C VAL A 17 18.14 3.36 -13.48
N SER A 18 19.38 2.86 -13.40
CA SER A 18 19.97 2.19 -14.55
C SER A 18 19.06 1.04 -14.99
N GLY A 19 18.65 1.01 -16.26
CA GLY A 19 17.68 0.03 -16.78
C GLY A 19 18.03 -1.41 -16.38
N THR A 20 19.31 -1.73 -16.24
CA THR A 20 19.82 -3.02 -15.76
C THR A 20 19.35 -3.38 -14.33
N LYS A 21 19.24 -2.41 -13.41
CA LYS A 21 18.78 -2.65 -12.02
C LYS A 21 17.29 -2.94 -11.92
N VAL A 22 16.50 -2.59 -12.94
CA VAL A 22 15.06 -2.89 -13.02
C VAL A 22 14.82 -4.14 -13.87
N ILE A 23 15.49 -4.23 -15.03
CA ILE A 23 15.35 -5.34 -15.98
C ILE A 23 15.83 -6.66 -15.37
N LEU A 24 16.93 -6.67 -14.61
CA LEU A 24 17.46 -7.91 -14.04
C LEU A 24 16.49 -8.55 -13.01
N PRO A 25 15.96 -7.83 -11.99
CA PRO A 25 14.90 -8.37 -11.13
C PRO A 25 13.63 -8.76 -11.89
N MET A 26 13.24 -8.00 -12.92
CA MET A 26 12.08 -8.34 -13.76
C MET A 26 12.29 -9.67 -14.49
N VAL A 27 13.44 -9.87 -15.14
CA VAL A 27 13.75 -11.11 -15.88
C VAL A 27 13.86 -12.30 -14.93
N ILE A 28 14.49 -12.11 -13.76
CA ILE A 28 14.54 -13.15 -12.71
C ILE A 28 13.12 -13.47 -12.23
N GLY A 29 12.29 -12.47 -11.95
CA GLY A 29 10.90 -12.65 -11.54
C GLY A 29 10.07 -13.38 -12.59
N LEU A 30 10.15 -12.97 -13.85
CA LEU A 30 9.49 -13.65 -14.98
C LEU A 30 10.00 -15.08 -15.17
N GLY A 31 11.30 -15.31 -14.99
CA GLY A 31 11.90 -16.64 -15.04
C GLY A 31 11.39 -17.54 -13.92
N VAL A 32 11.29 -17.03 -12.68
CA VAL A 32 10.70 -17.75 -11.55
C VAL A 32 9.21 -18.05 -11.81
N ILE A 33 8.45 -17.08 -12.31
CA ILE A 33 7.04 -17.30 -12.69
C ILE A 33 6.94 -18.38 -13.77
N GLY A 34 7.78 -18.33 -14.80
CA GLY A 34 7.83 -19.34 -15.85
C GLY A 34 8.16 -20.74 -15.32
N LEU A 35 9.11 -20.83 -14.38
CA LEU A 35 9.48 -22.09 -13.71
C LEU A 35 8.37 -22.60 -12.81
N LEU A 36 7.68 -21.72 -12.07
CA LEU A 36 6.52 -22.09 -11.26
C LEU A 36 5.36 -22.58 -12.13
N ILE A 37 5.08 -21.89 -13.24
CA ILE A 37 4.08 -22.32 -14.21
C ILE A 37 4.49 -23.69 -14.76
N TYR A 38 5.73 -23.87 -15.23
CA TYR A 38 6.18 -25.16 -15.76
C TYR A 38 6.05 -26.31 -14.75
N ASN A 39 6.32 -26.04 -13.46
CA ASN A 39 6.26 -27.06 -12.42
C ASN A 39 4.86 -27.32 -11.86
N GLN A 40 3.95 -26.34 -11.93
CA GLN A 40 2.62 -26.42 -11.29
C GLN A 40 1.48 -26.50 -12.31
N LEU A 41 1.73 -26.19 -13.58
CA LEU A 41 0.71 -26.26 -14.62
C LEU A 41 0.51 -27.73 -15.00
N ASP A 42 -0.62 -28.29 -14.55
CA ASP A 42 -1.13 -29.55 -15.06
C ASP A 42 -1.84 -29.28 -16.40
N PRO A 43 -1.28 -29.72 -17.55
CA PRO A 43 -1.88 -29.49 -18.85
C PRO A 43 -3.27 -30.13 -18.96
N GLU A 44 -3.51 -31.25 -18.27
CA GLU A 44 -4.80 -31.93 -18.31
C GLU A 44 -5.88 -31.12 -17.59
N GLU A 45 -5.54 -30.45 -16.48
CA GLU A 45 -6.48 -29.53 -15.83
C GLU A 45 -6.72 -28.27 -16.64
N PHE A 46 -5.67 -27.71 -17.26
CA PHE A 46 -5.82 -26.53 -18.11
C PHE A 46 -6.75 -26.76 -19.30
N LEU A 47 -6.69 -27.96 -19.90
CA LEU A 47 -7.58 -28.36 -21.00
C LEU A 47 -9.05 -28.54 -20.57
N LYS A 48 -9.34 -28.70 -19.27
CA LYS A 48 -10.72 -28.75 -18.76
C LYS A 48 -11.39 -27.37 -18.75
N ILE A 49 -10.63 -26.28 -18.89
CA ILE A 49 -11.19 -24.92 -18.96
C ILE A 49 -11.99 -24.75 -20.25
N LYS A 50 -13.31 -24.71 -20.12
CA LYS A 50 -14.22 -24.43 -21.25
C LYS A 50 -14.31 -22.93 -21.49
N TRP A 51 -13.57 -22.45 -22.49
CA TRP A 51 -13.61 -21.05 -22.96
C TRP A 51 -14.98 -20.70 -23.55
N ASN A 52 -15.91 -20.33 -22.68
CA ASN A 52 -17.28 -19.97 -23.04
C ASN A 52 -17.57 -18.50 -22.68
N ALA A 53 -18.76 -18.02 -23.05
CA ALA A 53 -19.18 -16.65 -22.76
C ALA A 53 -19.14 -16.32 -21.25
N ARG A 54 -19.35 -17.31 -20.38
CA ARG A 54 -19.29 -17.14 -18.92
C ARG A 54 -17.87 -16.84 -18.44
N VAL A 55 -16.86 -17.55 -18.95
CA VAL A 55 -15.44 -17.29 -18.62
C VAL A 55 -15.06 -15.88 -19.06
N TRP A 56 -15.38 -15.51 -20.32
CA TRP A 56 -15.09 -14.18 -20.83
C TRP A 56 -15.80 -13.07 -20.07
N PHE A 57 -17.05 -13.29 -19.67
CA PHE A 57 -17.82 -12.36 -18.84
C PHE A 57 -17.13 -12.11 -17.49
N TRP A 58 -16.81 -13.17 -16.74
CA TRP A 58 -16.16 -13.04 -15.43
C TRP A 58 -14.73 -12.50 -15.52
N LEU A 59 -13.99 -12.84 -16.57
CA LEU A 59 -12.68 -12.25 -16.85
C LEU A 59 -12.82 -10.75 -17.12
N GLY A 60 -13.81 -10.34 -17.90
CA GLY A 60 -14.14 -8.94 -18.13
C GLY A 60 -14.50 -8.20 -16.83
N CYS A 61 -15.32 -8.82 -15.98
CA CYS A 61 -15.64 -8.27 -14.65
C CYS A 61 -14.38 -8.11 -13.78
N ALA A 62 -13.49 -9.09 -13.77
CA ALA A 62 -12.24 -9.01 -13.00
C ALA A 62 -11.35 -7.85 -13.46
N ILE A 63 -11.17 -7.70 -14.79
CA ILE A 63 -10.42 -6.59 -15.38
C ILE A 63 -11.09 -5.26 -15.04
N PHE A 64 -12.41 -5.17 -15.18
CA PHE A 64 -13.17 -3.96 -14.88
C PHE A 64 -13.03 -3.53 -13.42
N ILE A 65 -13.18 -4.46 -12.47
CA ILE A 65 -12.98 -4.20 -11.03
C ILE A 65 -11.54 -3.74 -10.76
N TYR A 66 -10.55 -4.33 -11.43
CA TYR A 66 -9.15 -3.93 -11.30
C TYR A 66 -8.90 -2.49 -11.81
N VAL A 67 -9.52 -2.11 -12.92
CA VAL A 67 -9.47 -0.74 -13.45
C VAL A 67 -10.16 0.24 -12.50
N LEU A 68 -11.34 -0.10 -11.99
CA LEU A 68 -12.04 0.71 -10.99
C LEU A 68 -11.18 0.91 -9.74
N ARG A 69 -10.50 -0.13 -9.26
CA ARG A 69 -9.56 -0.04 -8.13
C ARG A 69 -8.50 1.03 -8.39
N HIS A 70 -7.88 1.02 -9.58
CA HIS A 70 -6.87 2.02 -9.94
C HIS A 70 -7.44 3.43 -9.97
N ILE A 71 -8.62 3.62 -10.55
CA ILE A 71 -9.31 4.92 -10.59
C ILE A 71 -9.59 5.44 -9.17
N PHE A 72 -10.11 4.59 -8.28
CA PHE A 72 -10.38 4.97 -6.89
C PHE A 72 -9.10 5.29 -6.11
N TYR A 73 -8.01 4.54 -6.34
CA TYR A 73 -6.72 4.82 -5.71
C TYR A 73 -6.16 6.18 -6.16
N SER A 74 -6.24 6.49 -7.45
CA SER A 74 -5.81 7.78 -7.98
C SER A 74 -6.68 8.94 -7.51
N TYR A 75 -8.00 8.73 -7.42
CA TYR A 75 -8.92 9.73 -6.89
C TYR A 75 -8.64 10.00 -5.40
N ARG A 76 -8.44 8.95 -4.60
CA ARG A 76 -8.02 9.04 -3.20
C ARG A 76 -6.71 9.82 -3.07
N LEU A 77 -5.70 9.50 -3.87
CA LEU A 77 -4.41 10.20 -3.84
C LEU A 77 -4.58 11.70 -4.15
N LYS A 78 -5.40 12.04 -5.15
CA LYS A 78 -5.71 13.43 -5.50
C LYS A 78 -6.41 14.19 -4.37
N ILE A 79 -7.35 13.57 -3.67
CA ILE A 79 -8.04 14.21 -2.53
C ILE A 79 -7.08 14.38 -1.35
N LEU A 80 -6.36 13.31 -1.01
CA LEU A 80 -5.43 13.33 0.13
C LEU A 80 -4.24 14.26 -0.10
N SER A 81 -3.86 14.50 -1.36
CA SER A 81 -2.87 15.51 -1.71
C SER A 81 -3.43 16.94 -1.76
N ASP A 82 -4.68 17.21 -1.37
CA ASP A 82 -5.34 18.53 -1.47
C ASP A 82 -5.30 19.08 -2.91
N HIS A 83 -5.54 18.20 -3.89
CA HIS A 83 -5.53 18.52 -5.31
C HIS A 83 -4.20 19.07 -5.88
N GLU A 84 -3.07 18.89 -5.18
CA GLU A 84 -1.73 19.19 -5.68
C GLU A 84 -1.40 18.40 -6.96
N PHE A 85 -2.03 17.23 -7.13
CA PHE A 85 -1.93 16.41 -8.33
C PHE A 85 -3.20 16.53 -9.17
N SER A 86 -3.02 16.74 -10.48
CA SER A 86 -4.11 16.49 -11.44
C SER A 86 -4.51 15.02 -11.38
N PHE A 87 -5.75 14.69 -11.77
CA PHE A 87 -6.21 13.30 -11.76
C PHE A 87 -5.34 12.41 -12.67
N LYS A 88 -4.91 12.93 -13.82
CA LYS A 88 -4.00 12.24 -14.73
C LYS A 88 -2.64 11.95 -14.06
N HIS A 89 -2.06 12.94 -13.38
CA HIS A 89 -0.80 12.76 -12.66
C HIS A 89 -0.93 11.74 -11.51
N ALA A 90 -2.06 11.76 -10.79
CA ALA A 90 -2.35 10.77 -9.76
C ALA A 90 -2.51 9.35 -10.33
N VAL A 91 -3.04 9.21 -11.54
CA VAL A 91 -3.08 7.92 -12.27
C VAL A 91 -1.66 7.45 -12.60
N GLU A 92 -0.84 8.31 -13.19
CA GLU A 92 0.55 7.98 -13.53
C GLU A 92 1.36 7.53 -12.29
N LEU A 93 1.22 8.27 -11.18
CA LEU A 93 1.84 7.92 -9.90
C LEU A 93 1.39 6.56 -9.37
N VAL A 94 0.08 6.27 -9.40
CA VAL A 94 -0.46 4.99 -8.93
C VAL A 94 0.03 3.83 -9.82
N PHE A 95 0.10 4.00 -11.13
CA PHE A 95 0.66 2.97 -12.02
C PHE A 95 2.12 2.67 -11.72
N ILE A 96 2.95 3.70 -11.54
CA ILE A 96 4.37 3.53 -11.20
C ILE A 96 4.52 2.85 -9.84
N TRP A 97 3.71 3.26 -8.85
CA TRP A 97 3.69 2.67 -7.53
C TRP A 97 3.32 1.18 -7.59
N GLU A 98 2.18 0.82 -8.19
CA GLU A 98 1.71 -0.57 -8.28
C GLU A 98 2.67 -1.47 -9.07
N PHE A 99 3.29 -0.93 -10.11
CA PHE A 99 4.35 -1.62 -10.83
C PHE A 99 5.54 -1.88 -9.92
N ALA A 100 6.04 -0.85 -9.24
CA ALA A 100 7.19 -0.97 -8.35
C ALA A 100 6.93 -1.91 -7.18
N SER A 101 5.72 -1.91 -6.60
CA SER A 101 5.35 -2.84 -5.54
C SER A 101 5.34 -4.29 -6.01
N SER A 102 4.90 -4.51 -7.24
CA SER A 102 4.80 -5.86 -7.84
C SER A 102 6.16 -6.46 -8.17
N ILE A 103 7.16 -5.63 -8.50
CA ILE A 103 8.53 -6.09 -8.80
C ILE A 103 9.46 -6.08 -7.59
N SER A 104 9.10 -5.37 -6.51
CA SER A 104 9.93 -5.27 -5.31
C SER A 104 9.86 -6.54 -4.45
N PRO A 105 10.98 -7.00 -3.85
CA PRO A 105 10.93 -8.03 -2.82
C PRO A 105 10.04 -7.57 -1.65
N THR A 106 9.29 -8.50 -1.06
CA THR A 106 8.34 -8.26 0.05
C THR A 106 8.97 -7.48 1.22
N SER A 107 10.30 -7.60 1.40
CA SER A 107 11.08 -6.96 2.47
C SER A 107 11.39 -5.47 2.24
N ILE A 108 11.35 -4.97 1.00
CA ILE A 108 11.55 -3.54 0.68
C ILE A 108 10.20 -2.87 0.40
N GLY A 109 9.25 -3.61 -0.21
CA GLY A 109 7.83 -3.33 -0.22
C GLY A 109 7.38 -2.06 -0.96
N GLY A 110 6.20 -2.14 -1.58
CA GLY A 110 5.56 -1.03 -2.30
C GLY A 110 5.45 0.27 -1.49
N SER A 111 5.38 0.19 -0.16
CA SER A 111 5.29 1.34 0.74
C SER A 111 6.56 2.19 0.77
N ALA A 112 7.77 1.59 0.74
CA ALA A 112 9.01 2.36 0.71
C ALA A 112 9.22 3.05 -0.63
N VAL A 113 8.81 2.39 -1.72
CA VAL A 113 8.87 2.95 -3.07
C VAL A 113 7.84 4.08 -3.24
N ALA A 114 6.64 3.93 -2.69
CA ALA A 114 5.64 4.99 -2.64
C ALA A 114 6.16 6.24 -1.93
N VAL A 115 6.78 6.07 -0.76
CA VAL A 115 7.39 7.19 -0.01
C VAL A 115 8.52 7.84 -0.81
N PHE A 116 9.35 7.06 -1.52
CA PHE A 116 10.39 7.60 -2.39
C PHE A 116 9.80 8.45 -3.52
N PHE A 117 8.83 7.92 -4.29
CA PHE A 117 8.21 8.68 -5.39
C PHE A 117 7.43 9.89 -4.90
N LEU A 118 6.67 9.76 -3.80
CA LEU A 118 5.94 10.88 -3.19
C LEU A 118 6.89 11.94 -2.60
N SER A 119 8.07 11.54 -2.10
CA SER A 119 9.07 12.49 -1.60
C SER A 119 9.78 13.29 -2.70
N GLN A 120 9.72 12.80 -3.94
CA GLN A 120 10.24 13.49 -5.12
C GLN A 120 9.22 14.49 -5.70
N GLU A 121 7.98 14.42 -5.25
CA GLU A 121 6.93 15.37 -5.59
C GLU A 121 7.00 16.61 -4.69
N LYS A 122 6.41 17.73 -5.11
CA LYS A 122 6.43 19.01 -4.36
C LYS A 122 5.63 19.00 -3.05
N ILE A 123 5.15 17.84 -2.61
CA ILE A 123 4.45 17.71 -1.34
C ILE A 123 5.48 17.68 -0.20
N SER A 124 5.18 18.36 0.90
CA SER A 124 6.05 18.29 2.07
C SER A 124 6.14 16.84 2.58
N ALA A 125 7.30 16.44 3.11
CA ALA A 125 7.47 15.11 3.70
C ALA A 125 6.40 14.84 4.79
N ALA A 126 6.01 15.87 5.53
CA ALA A 126 4.91 15.88 6.48
C ALA A 126 3.56 15.45 5.88
N LYS A 127 3.21 16.04 4.72
CA LYS A 127 1.97 15.74 3.99
C LYS A 127 2.01 14.31 3.46
N ALA A 128 3.12 13.88 2.87
CA ALA A 128 3.30 12.50 2.40
C ALA A 128 3.10 11.47 3.52
N VAL A 129 3.71 11.68 4.70
CA VAL A 129 3.55 10.76 5.85
C VAL A 129 2.11 10.74 6.36
N SER A 130 1.45 11.89 6.42
CA SER A 130 0.07 11.99 6.91
C SER A 130 -0.92 11.31 5.97
N ILE A 131 -0.72 11.45 4.66
CA ILE A 131 -1.48 10.73 3.63
C ILE A 131 -1.34 9.22 3.84
N VAL A 132 -0.11 8.73 3.99
CA VAL A 132 0.17 7.31 4.21
C VAL A 132 -0.48 6.81 5.51
N LEU A 133 -0.39 7.58 6.60
CA LEU A 133 -0.99 7.21 7.88
C LEU A 133 -2.51 7.13 7.77
N TYR A 134 -3.14 8.09 7.12
CA TYR A 134 -4.59 8.09 6.88
C TYR A 134 -5.01 6.90 6.02
N THR A 135 -4.27 6.60 4.95
CA THR A 135 -4.58 5.42 4.12
C THR A 135 -4.46 4.12 4.92
N VAL A 136 -3.43 3.98 5.77
CA VAL A 136 -3.30 2.78 6.62
C VAL A 136 -4.49 2.64 7.56
N ILE A 137 -4.96 3.72 8.20
CA ILE A 137 -6.12 3.66 9.09
C ILE A 137 -7.39 3.24 8.33
N VAL A 138 -7.68 3.89 7.20
CA VAL A 138 -8.86 3.58 6.39
C VAL A 138 -8.80 2.15 5.87
N ASP A 139 -7.64 1.71 5.38
CA ASP A 139 -7.44 0.36 4.87
C ASP A 139 -7.62 -0.67 6.00
N THR A 140 -7.07 -0.44 7.19
CA THR A 140 -7.26 -1.31 8.36
C THR A 140 -8.72 -1.40 8.76
N LEU A 141 -9.44 -0.27 8.82
CA LEU A 141 -10.88 -0.27 9.14
C LEU A 141 -11.68 -1.03 8.07
N PHE A 142 -11.38 -0.80 6.79
CA PHE A 142 -11.99 -1.52 5.68
C PHE A 142 -11.77 -3.03 5.81
N PHE A 143 -10.55 -3.47 6.09
CA PHE A 143 -10.25 -4.90 6.27
C PHE A 143 -10.97 -5.49 7.49
N LEU A 144 -10.95 -4.81 8.63
CA LEU A 144 -11.60 -5.29 9.85
C LEU A 144 -13.10 -5.51 9.63
N VAL A 145 -13.78 -4.54 9.01
CA VAL A 145 -15.22 -4.59 8.73
C VAL A 145 -15.53 -5.60 7.63
N SER A 146 -14.81 -5.54 6.50
CA SER A 146 -15.08 -6.41 5.36
C SER A 146 -14.86 -7.88 5.69
N LEU A 147 -13.81 -8.21 6.45
CA LEU A 147 -13.56 -9.60 6.85
C LEU A 147 -14.66 -10.13 7.78
N VAL A 148 -15.19 -9.31 8.69
CA VAL A 148 -16.33 -9.72 9.53
C VAL A 148 -17.58 -9.93 8.70
N ILE A 149 -17.89 -9.02 7.77
CA ILE A 149 -19.06 -9.16 6.89
C ILE A 149 -18.94 -10.42 6.03
N LEU A 150 -17.78 -10.63 5.40
CA LEU A 150 -17.52 -11.83 4.60
C LEU A 150 -17.62 -13.09 5.45
N PHE A 151 -17.11 -13.06 6.69
CA PHE A 151 -17.19 -14.20 7.59
C PHE A 151 -18.63 -14.52 8.00
N ILE A 152 -19.48 -13.51 8.22
CA ILE A 152 -20.91 -13.71 8.49
C ILE A 152 -21.62 -14.37 7.29
N ILE A 153 -21.23 -14.01 6.07
CA ILE A 153 -21.85 -14.53 4.83
C ILE A 153 -21.37 -15.95 4.52
N PHE A 154 -20.07 -16.22 4.62
CA PHE A 154 -19.45 -17.45 4.12
C PHE A 154 -19.02 -18.44 5.21
N GLY A 155 -18.90 -17.99 6.46
CA GLY A 155 -18.47 -18.82 7.59
C GLY A 155 -16.99 -19.26 7.53
N PRO A 156 -16.62 -20.32 8.27
CA PRO A 156 -15.26 -20.89 8.29
C PRO A 156 -14.66 -21.24 6.90
N PRO A 157 -15.45 -21.71 5.90
CA PRO A 157 -14.95 -21.96 4.54
C PRO A 157 -14.29 -20.76 3.86
N LEU A 158 -14.56 -19.52 4.31
CA LEU A 158 -13.89 -18.31 3.84
C LEU A 158 -12.37 -18.36 4.04
N ILE A 159 -11.92 -18.93 5.17
CA ILE A 159 -10.52 -18.95 5.56
C ILE A 159 -9.79 -20.08 4.83
N ARG A 160 -10.42 -21.25 4.78
CA ARG A 160 -9.91 -22.42 4.10
C ARG A 160 -11.06 -23.30 3.63
N PRO A 161 -11.00 -23.86 2.39
CA PRO A 161 -11.94 -24.88 1.96
C PRO A 161 -12.03 -26.03 2.98
N ASP A 162 -13.25 -26.56 3.17
CA ASP A 162 -13.57 -27.70 4.06
C ASP A 162 -13.39 -27.46 5.58
N MET A 163 -13.08 -26.24 6.00
CA MET A 163 -13.00 -25.89 7.41
C MET A 163 -14.41 -25.83 8.02
N THR A 164 -14.60 -26.48 9.17
CA THR A 164 -15.91 -26.55 9.85
C THR A 164 -15.94 -25.75 11.16
N SER A 165 -14.79 -25.54 11.79
CA SER A 165 -14.70 -24.85 13.08
C SER A 165 -13.56 -23.83 13.13
N MET A 166 -13.82 -22.68 13.76
CA MET A 166 -12.81 -21.64 14.02
C MET A 166 -11.76 -22.04 15.07
N LEU A 167 -11.99 -23.13 15.79
CA LEU A 167 -11.05 -23.64 16.80
C LEU A 167 -9.91 -24.47 16.18
N GLU A 168 -9.92 -24.67 14.87
CA GLU A 168 -8.79 -25.24 14.13
C GLU A 168 -7.65 -24.21 14.00
N GLY A 169 -6.41 -24.67 13.79
CA GLY A 169 -5.21 -23.81 13.79
C GLY A 169 -5.28 -22.62 12.84
N TYR A 170 -5.91 -22.78 11.66
CA TYR A 170 -6.12 -21.68 10.71
C TYR A 170 -7.15 -20.65 11.20
N GLY A 171 -8.21 -21.09 11.89
CA GLY A 171 -9.21 -20.21 12.49
C GLY A 171 -8.64 -19.40 13.65
N ILE A 172 -7.85 -20.05 14.52
CA ILE A 172 -7.11 -19.37 15.59
C ILE A 172 -6.15 -18.32 15.01
N THR A 173 -5.41 -18.69 13.95
CA THR A 173 -4.49 -17.76 13.28
C THR A 173 -5.24 -16.55 12.70
N PHE A 174 -6.37 -16.78 12.05
CA PHE A 174 -7.22 -15.70 11.54
C PHE A 174 -7.68 -14.76 12.67
N ILE A 175 -8.17 -15.30 13.78
CA ILE A 175 -8.62 -14.51 14.94
C ILE A 175 -7.46 -13.70 15.52
N LEU A 176 -6.27 -14.30 15.66
CA LEU A 176 -5.09 -13.60 16.17
C LEU A 176 -4.65 -12.46 15.26
N VAL A 177 -4.60 -12.69 13.94
CA VAL A 177 -4.25 -11.65 12.96
C VAL A 177 -5.29 -10.55 12.95
N TRP A 178 -6.58 -10.89 12.96
CA TRP A 178 -7.67 -9.92 13.01
C TRP A 178 -7.64 -9.09 14.30
N PHE A 179 -7.39 -9.73 15.45
CA PHE A 179 -7.26 -9.04 16.73
C PHE A 179 -6.04 -8.12 16.77
N PHE A 180 -4.90 -8.55 16.22
CA PHE A 180 -3.72 -7.70 16.07
C PHE A 180 -4.02 -6.50 15.17
N MET A 181 -4.74 -6.70 14.06
CA MET A 181 -5.22 -5.63 13.19
C MET A 181 -6.11 -4.64 13.91
N LEU A 182 -7.02 -5.13 14.75
CA LEU A 182 -7.88 -4.30 15.57
C LEU A 182 -7.06 -3.50 16.58
N LEU A 183 -6.10 -4.13 17.26
CA LEU A 183 -5.29 -3.47 18.29
C LEU A 183 -4.45 -2.34 17.69
N TYR A 184 -3.71 -2.60 16.62
CA TYR A 184 -2.92 -1.53 15.99
C TYR A 184 -3.82 -0.51 15.30
N GLY A 185 -4.95 -0.91 14.70
CA GLY A 185 -5.91 0.00 14.07
C GLY A 185 -6.51 0.99 15.08
N VAL A 186 -6.91 0.50 16.25
CA VAL A 186 -7.35 1.33 17.38
C VAL A 186 -6.22 2.25 17.85
N LEU A 187 -5.00 1.74 17.98
CA LEU A 187 -3.84 2.53 18.39
C LEU A 187 -3.54 3.67 17.40
N LEU A 188 -3.53 3.39 16.10
CA LEU A 188 -3.27 4.39 15.05
C LEU A 188 -4.40 5.42 14.98
N THR A 189 -5.66 4.97 15.02
CA THR A 189 -6.83 5.85 15.02
C THR A 189 -6.85 6.75 16.25
N TRP A 190 -6.61 6.19 17.44
CA TRP A 190 -6.48 6.96 18.68
C TRP A 190 -5.30 7.93 18.64
N GLY A 191 -4.18 7.51 18.05
CA GLY A 191 -3.00 8.34 17.82
C GLY A 191 -3.31 9.54 16.91
N LEU A 192 -4.13 9.36 15.87
CA LEU A 192 -4.51 10.43 14.95
C LEU A 192 -5.30 11.54 15.66
N PHE A 193 -6.19 11.19 16.60
CA PHE A 193 -6.93 12.16 17.40
C PHE A 193 -6.08 12.85 18.48
N ARG A 194 -4.89 12.30 18.77
CA ARG A 194 -3.93 12.80 19.76
C ARG A 194 -2.53 12.88 19.11
N PRO A 195 -2.30 13.77 18.13
CA PRO A 195 -1.03 13.89 17.40
C PRO A 195 0.22 13.92 18.28
N ARG A 196 0.12 14.60 19.43
CA ARG A 196 1.21 14.73 20.41
C ARG A 196 1.65 13.36 20.97
N ILE A 197 0.76 12.37 20.96
CA ILE A 197 1.03 11.00 21.39
C ILE A 197 1.75 10.22 20.28
N ILE A 198 1.36 10.37 19.01
CA ILE A 198 2.14 9.80 17.89
C ILE A 198 3.57 10.34 17.91
N LYS A 199 3.75 11.65 18.07
CA LYS A 199 5.07 12.25 18.28
C LYS A 199 5.82 11.59 19.42
N ARG A 200 5.17 11.39 20.57
CA ARG A 200 5.78 10.75 21.74
C ARG A 200 6.18 9.30 21.46
N ILE A 201 5.35 8.52 20.77
CA ILE A 201 5.64 7.13 20.37
C ILE A 201 6.83 7.10 19.40
N LEU A 202 6.86 7.93 18.36
CA LEU A 202 8.01 8.03 17.45
C LEU A 202 9.28 8.40 18.21
N MET A 203 9.21 9.34 19.16
CA MET A 203 10.36 9.70 19.99
C MET A 203 10.80 8.56 20.92
N THR A 204 9.88 7.75 21.44
CA THR A 204 10.20 6.57 22.25
C THR A 204 10.86 5.48 21.40
N ILE A 205 10.33 5.19 20.22
CA ILE A 205 10.91 4.24 19.25
C ILE A 205 12.31 4.72 18.83
N ALA A 206 12.49 6.02 18.64
CA ALA A 206 13.78 6.61 18.28
C ALA A 206 14.86 6.49 19.37
N ARG A 207 14.49 6.09 20.60
CA ARG A 207 15.44 5.77 21.69
C ARG A 207 15.98 4.34 21.61
N ILE A 208 15.34 3.45 20.85
CA ILE A 208 15.77 2.06 20.67
C ILE A 208 17.15 2.04 19.99
N PRO A 209 18.14 1.29 20.50
CA PRO A 209 19.52 1.34 20.02
C PRO A 209 19.66 1.01 18.54
N PHE A 210 18.83 0.11 18.01
CA PHE A 210 18.84 -0.29 16.59
C PHE A 210 18.32 0.80 15.63
N ILE A 211 17.49 1.72 16.13
CA ILE A 211 16.77 2.73 15.34
C ILE A 211 17.40 4.12 15.52
N ARG A 212 18.38 4.27 16.41
CA ARG A 212 19.06 5.55 16.73
C ARG A 212 19.58 6.31 15.51
N LYS A 213 20.02 5.61 14.45
CA LYS A 213 20.50 6.24 13.20
C LYS A 213 19.43 7.08 12.48
N PHE A 214 18.15 6.82 12.75
CA PHE A 214 17.02 7.56 12.18
C PHE A 214 16.39 8.57 13.14
N ARG A 215 17.01 8.83 14.30
CA ARG A 215 16.42 9.65 15.38
C ARG A 215 16.01 11.05 14.91
N LEU A 216 16.86 11.71 14.12
CA LEU A 216 16.57 13.03 13.55
C LEU A 216 15.34 13.01 12.62
N LYS A 217 15.26 12.02 11.72
CA LYS A 217 14.10 11.83 10.84
C LYS A 217 12.83 11.54 11.62
N LEU A 218 12.87 10.64 12.61
CA LEU A 218 11.72 10.32 13.45
C LEU A 218 11.23 11.51 14.28
N TYR A 219 12.14 12.40 14.69
CA TYR A 219 11.80 13.63 15.40
C TYR A 219 11.07 14.63 14.49
N GLN A 220 11.59 14.83 13.28
CA GLN A 220 10.94 15.67 12.25
C GLN A 220 9.55 15.12 11.90
N ILE A 221 9.45 13.82 11.63
CA ILE A 221 8.17 13.15 11.36
C ILE A 221 7.19 13.33 12.55
N GLY A 222 7.68 13.23 13.78
CA GLY A 222 6.85 13.45 14.97
C GLY A 222 6.29 14.86 15.08
N GLU A 223 7.09 15.90 14.77
CA GLU A 223 6.61 17.29 14.72
C GLU A 223 5.62 17.51 13.57
N ASP A 224 5.95 16.97 12.40
CA ASP A 224 5.15 17.06 11.19
C ASP A 224 3.76 16.46 11.38
N VAL A 225 3.67 15.32 12.07
CA VAL A 225 2.38 14.71 12.45
C VAL A 225 1.56 15.64 13.34
N VAL A 226 2.19 16.37 14.27
CA VAL A 226 1.48 17.29 15.17
C VAL A 226 0.93 18.49 14.44
N ILE A 227 1.72 19.09 13.55
CA ILE A 227 1.33 20.25 12.75
C ILE A 227 0.19 19.84 11.81
N THR A 228 0.35 18.73 11.09
CA THR A 228 -0.61 18.29 10.07
C THR A 228 -1.93 17.80 10.68
N SER A 229 -1.89 17.10 11.81
CA SER A 229 -3.14 16.69 12.49
C SER A 229 -3.94 17.89 13.00
N LYS A 230 -3.27 19.01 13.33
CA LYS A 230 -3.95 20.27 13.69
C LYS A 230 -4.60 20.91 12.46
N GLU A 231 -3.99 20.78 11.30
CA GLU A 231 -4.52 21.27 10.03
C GLU A 231 -5.73 20.44 9.54
N ILE A 232 -5.64 19.11 9.61
CA ILE A 232 -6.74 18.19 9.27
C ILE A 232 -7.94 18.40 10.21
N ARG A 233 -7.70 18.61 11.52
CA ARG A 233 -8.78 18.81 12.51
C ARG A 233 -9.58 20.09 12.29
N ASN A 234 -9.00 21.09 11.65
CA ASN A 234 -9.66 22.36 11.35
C ASN A 234 -10.40 22.34 10.00
N ARG A 235 -10.39 21.21 9.27
CA ARG A 235 -11.13 21.07 8.01
C ARG A 235 -12.58 20.63 8.29
N PRO A 236 -13.57 21.14 7.54
CA PRO A 236 -14.96 20.73 7.68
C PRO A 236 -15.15 19.26 7.29
N LEU A 237 -16.10 18.59 7.95
CA LEU A 237 -16.45 17.17 7.73
C LEU A 237 -17.02 16.87 6.32
N SER A 238 -17.26 17.89 5.49
CA SER A 238 -17.79 17.76 4.13
C SER A 238 -16.70 17.48 3.09
N PHE A 239 -15.55 16.94 3.51
CA PHE A 239 -14.45 16.54 2.64
C PHE A 239 -14.59 15.08 2.23
#